data_AF-A0A7C1PP81-F1
#
_entry.id   AF-A0A7C1PP81-F1
#
_cell.length_a   1.000
_cell.length_b   1.000
_cell.length_c   1.000
_cell.angle_alpha   90.00
_cell.angle_beta   90.00
_cell.angle_gamma   90.00
#
_symmetry.space_group_name_H-M   'P 1'
#
loop_
_entity.id
_entity.type
_entity.pdbx_description
1 polymer ?
#
loop_
_entity_poly.entity_id
_entity_poly.type
_entity_poly.pdbx_seq_one_letter_code
_entity_poly.pdbx_strand_id
1 'polypeptide(L)'
;MSINREKELLSYAEGFLKELSKRCLYHCGKGLSTFQLPVFKKFLSCRIRRELQFYKLCLNQAVVLVEADADISEDDITEVLHESFRVDEGLKRDIIFLPIRIDYDYDKLIPLRRKRIEKHIILFKRLLSAGNGKDYDGMVRKSFSKKEFIGINDDIVELYAEEAFILNLSLKSVIPVNSEDLAHKMYCSMIDVGFKLNRESAKRIFDDKIS
;
A
#
# COMPACT_ATOMS: atom_id res chain seq x y z
N MET A 1 15.74 -4.87 25.27
CA MET A 1 14.62 -5.45 24.49
C MET A 1 14.99 -5.35 23.02
N SER A 2 15.07 -6.49 22.32
CA SER A 2 15.20 -6.51 20.86
C SER A 2 13.89 -5.99 20.26
N ILE A 3 13.96 -4.97 19.39
CA ILE A 3 12.78 -4.49 18.66
C ILE A 3 12.39 -5.54 17.63
N ASN A 4 11.10 -5.90 17.59
CA ASN A 4 10.57 -6.68 16.48
C ASN A 4 10.38 -5.74 15.28
N ARG A 5 11.40 -5.68 14.41
CA ARG A 5 11.49 -4.73 13.30
C ARG A 5 10.39 -4.94 12.26
N GLU A 6 9.99 -6.18 12.02
CA GLU A 6 8.86 -6.49 11.15
C GLU A 6 7.56 -5.85 11.67
N LYS A 7 7.32 -5.94 12.99
CA LYS A 7 6.15 -5.31 13.62
C LYS A 7 6.19 -3.79 13.47
N GLU A 8 7.35 -3.16 13.62
CA GLU A 8 7.50 -1.71 13.41
C GLU A 8 7.20 -1.31 11.96
N LEU A 9 7.69 -2.07 10.98
CA LEU A 9 7.43 -1.84 9.56
C LEU A 9 5.93 -1.97 9.23
N LEU A 10 5.27 -3.02 9.72
CA LEU A 10 3.83 -3.21 9.53
C LEU A 10 2.99 -2.15 10.25
N SER A 11 3.41 -1.73 11.45
CA SER A 11 2.75 -0.65 12.19
C SER A 11 2.79 0.68 11.44
N TYR A 12 3.97 1.04 10.90
CA TYR A 12 4.11 2.24 10.08
C TYR A 12 3.25 2.16 8.82
N ALA A 13 3.29 1.03 8.10
CA ALA A 13 2.46 0.80 6.93
C ALA A 13 0.95 0.92 7.21
N GLU A 14 0.48 0.36 8.32
CA GLU A 14 -0.92 0.48 8.75
C GLU A 14 -1.30 1.92 9.05
N GLY A 15 -0.43 2.67 9.74
CA GLY A 15 -0.62 4.09 9.99
C GLY A 15 -0.74 4.89 8.68
N PHE A 16 0.17 4.64 7.73
CA PHE A 16 0.17 5.29 6.42
C PHE A 16 -1.12 5.01 5.64
N LEU A 17 -1.52 3.74 5.53
CA LEU A 17 -2.73 3.35 4.77
C LEU A 17 -4.02 3.90 5.40
N LYS A 18 -4.11 3.93 6.73
CA LYS A 18 -5.24 4.53 7.44
C LYS A 18 -5.34 6.03 7.17
N GLU A 19 -4.22 6.75 7.25
CA GLU A 19 -4.21 8.20 7.03
C GLU A 19 -4.46 8.55 5.55
N LEU A 20 -3.87 7.79 4.62
CA LEU A 20 -4.13 7.90 3.19
C LEU A 20 -5.63 7.71 2.91
N SER A 21 -6.23 6.64 3.41
CA SER A 21 -7.65 6.35 3.21
C SER A 21 -8.55 7.42 3.81
N LYS A 22 -8.27 7.86 5.04
CA LYS A 22 -9.02 8.92 5.73
C LYS A 22 -9.02 10.23 4.94
N ARG A 23 -7.85 10.67 4.49
CA ARG A 23 -7.70 11.92 3.72
C ARG A 23 -8.31 11.77 2.33
N CYS A 24 -8.11 10.65 1.63
CA CYS A 24 -8.75 10.40 0.33
C CYS A 24 -10.27 10.39 0.43
N LEU A 25 -10.82 9.79 1.49
CA LEU A 25 -12.26 9.80 1.75
C LEU A 25 -12.79 11.21 2.03
N TYR A 26 -12.02 12.07 2.70
CA TYR A 26 -12.41 13.47 2.89
C TYR A 26 -12.51 14.24 1.56
N HIS A 27 -11.61 13.97 0.62
CA HIS A 27 -11.61 14.59 -0.71
C HIS A 27 -12.70 14.01 -1.63
N CYS A 28 -12.81 12.68 -1.69
CA CYS A 28 -13.71 11.98 -2.62
C CYS A 28 -15.15 11.84 -2.07
N GLY A 29 -15.32 11.80 -0.75
CA GLY A 29 -16.59 11.49 -0.08
C GLY A 29 -17.65 12.57 -0.19
N LYS A 30 -17.29 13.80 -0.60
CA LYS A 30 -18.23 14.91 -0.79
C LYS A 30 -19.25 14.67 -1.91
N GLY A 31 -18.92 13.79 -2.86
CA GLY A 31 -19.81 13.42 -3.97
C GLY A 31 -20.67 12.18 -3.72
N LEU A 32 -20.54 11.52 -2.57
CA LEU A 32 -21.29 10.30 -2.25
C LEU A 32 -22.56 10.63 -1.48
N SER A 33 -23.67 9.95 -1.84
CA SER A 33 -24.91 10.09 -1.08
C SER A 33 -24.78 9.49 0.34
N THR A 34 -25.70 9.88 1.23
CA THR A 34 -25.77 9.38 2.62
C THR A 34 -25.86 7.85 2.69
N PHE A 35 -26.42 7.20 1.66
CA PHE A 35 -26.51 5.73 1.58
C PHE A 35 -25.24 5.09 1.00
N GLN A 36 -24.55 5.76 0.07
CA GLN A 36 -23.32 5.24 -0.55
C GLN A 36 -22.11 5.37 0.38
N LEU A 37 -22.04 6.43 1.18
CA LEU A 37 -20.88 6.73 2.03
C LEU A 37 -20.56 5.61 3.05
N PRO A 38 -21.53 5.01 3.78
CA PRO A 38 -21.24 3.91 4.70
C PRO A 38 -20.73 2.65 3.99
N VAL A 39 -21.31 2.31 2.83
CA VAL A 39 -20.87 1.18 2.00
C VAL A 39 -19.43 1.41 1.54
N PHE A 40 -19.14 2.59 1.03
CA PHE A 40 -17.82 2.95 0.54
C PHE A 40 -16.77 2.96 1.68
N LYS A 41 -17.11 3.49 2.86
CA LYS A 41 -16.26 3.40 4.06
C LYS A 41 -15.93 1.96 4.42
N LYS A 42 -16.94 1.09 4.45
CA LYS A 42 -16.74 -0.33 4.78
C LYS A 42 -15.90 -1.04 3.72
N PHE A 43 -16.12 -0.73 2.44
CA PHE A 43 -15.30 -1.22 1.34
C PHE A 43 -13.83 -0.80 1.48
N LEU A 44 -13.57 0.49 1.72
CA LEU A 44 -12.22 1.00 1.95
C LEU A 44 -11.53 0.32 3.14
N SER A 45 -12.23 0.09 4.24
CA SER A 45 -11.68 -0.65 5.38
C SER A 45 -11.28 -2.08 5.01
N CYS A 46 -12.06 -2.78 4.18
CA CYS A 46 -11.70 -4.11 3.66
C CYS A 46 -10.47 -4.02 2.74
N ARG A 47 -10.40 -2.99 1.88
CA ARG A 47 -9.23 -2.75 1.03
C ARG A 47 -7.96 -2.49 1.82
N ILE A 48 -8.02 -1.71 2.91
CA ILE A 48 -6.85 -1.48 3.78
C ILE A 48 -6.35 -2.80 4.38
N ARG A 49 -7.26 -3.67 4.85
CA ARG A 49 -6.86 -4.99 5.37
C ARG A 49 -6.20 -5.86 4.30
N ARG A 50 -6.78 -5.90 3.10
CA ARG A 50 -6.18 -6.56 1.92
C ARG A 50 -4.77 -6.02 1.68
N GLU A 51 -4.62 -4.70 1.67
CA GLU A 51 -3.33 -4.06 1.35
C GLU A 51 -2.26 -4.35 2.40
N LEU A 52 -2.65 -4.39 3.68
CA LEU A 52 -1.74 -4.83 4.75
C LEU A 52 -1.30 -6.28 4.61
N GLN A 53 -2.21 -7.18 4.19
CA GLN A 53 -1.83 -8.56 3.89
C GLN A 53 -0.85 -8.62 2.71
N PHE A 54 -1.07 -7.82 1.66
CA PHE A 54 -0.15 -7.72 0.54
C PHE A 54 1.24 -7.20 0.96
N TYR A 55 1.31 -6.15 1.78
CA TYR A 55 2.59 -5.67 2.32
C TYR A 55 3.28 -6.71 3.20
N LYS A 56 2.51 -7.48 3.98
CA LYS A 56 3.05 -8.59 4.76
C LYS A 56 3.69 -9.67 3.89
N LEU A 57 3.11 -10.00 2.73
CA LEU A 57 3.74 -10.94 1.78
C LEU A 57 5.10 -10.42 1.31
N CYS A 58 5.17 -9.15 0.91
CA CYS A 58 6.43 -8.52 0.46
C CYS A 58 7.46 -8.46 1.60
N LEU A 59 7.03 -8.15 2.82
CA LEU A 59 7.89 -8.09 4.00
C LEU A 59 8.45 -9.48 4.35
N ASN A 60 7.61 -10.52 4.33
CA ASN A 60 8.05 -11.89 4.58
C ASN A 60 9.12 -12.31 3.57
N GLN A 61 8.95 -11.99 2.27
CA GLN A 61 9.98 -12.28 1.27
C GLN A 61 11.27 -11.52 1.55
N ALA A 62 11.16 -10.25 1.93
CA ALA A 62 12.34 -9.46 2.29
C ALA A 62 13.08 -10.03 3.52
N VAL A 63 12.36 -10.58 4.51
CA VAL A 63 12.97 -11.27 5.67
C VAL A 63 13.78 -12.48 5.18
N VAL A 64 13.17 -13.35 4.36
CA VAL A 64 13.85 -14.53 3.79
C VAL A 64 15.13 -14.12 3.03
N LEU A 65 15.05 -13.08 2.21
CA LEU A 65 16.20 -12.58 1.44
C LEU A 65 17.30 -11.99 2.33
N VAL A 66 16.95 -11.32 3.44
CA VAL A 66 17.93 -10.82 4.42
C VAL A 66 18.59 -11.96 5.18
N GLU A 67 17.83 -12.98 5.59
CA GLU A 67 18.35 -14.15 6.30
C GLU A 67 19.28 -15.00 5.42
N ALA A 68 18.98 -15.09 4.12
CA ALA A 68 19.77 -15.80 3.13
C ALA A 68 20.94 -14.98 2.55
N ASP A 69 21.06 -13.69 2.90
CA ASP A 69 21.97 -12.72 2.27
C ASP A 69 21.90 -12.74 0.73
N ALA A 70 20.67 -12.87 0.21
CA ALA A 70 20.38 -13.06 -1.22
C ALA A 70 19.79 -11.82 -1.85
N ASP A 71 20.09 -11.59 -3.12
CA ASP A 71 19.42 -10.57 -3.93
C ASP A 71 18.06 -11.06 -4.44
N ILE A 72 17.18 -10.11 -4.72
CA ILE A 72 15.85 -10.39 -5.26
C ILE A 72 15.99 -10.95 -6.68
N SER A 73 15.25 -12.02 -6.96
CA SER A 73 15.12 -12.65 -8.26
C SER A 73 13.71 -12.51 -8.82
N GLU A 74 13.54 -12.81 -10.12
CA GLU A 74 12.22 -12.87 -10.75
C GLU A 74 11.32 -13.97 -10.16
N ASP A 75 11.91 -15.03 -9.61
CA ASP A 75 11.18 -16.11 -8.96
C ASP A 75 10.57 -15.64 -7.64
N ASP A 76 11.32 -14.85 -6.85
CA ASP A 76 10.80 -14.23 -5.61
C ASP A 76 9.59 -13.32 -5.89
N ILE A 77 9.68 -12.50 -6.96
CA ILE A 77 8.59 -11.62 -7.38
C ILE A 77 7.38 -12.45 -7.81
N THR A 78 7.62 -13.54 -8.54
CA THR A 78 6.57 -14.42 -9.05
C THR A 78 5.85 -15.17 -7.93
N GLU A 79 6.59 -15.63 -6.90
CA GLU A 79 6.02 -16.27 -5.72
C GLU A 79 5.08 -15.31 -4.97
N VAL A 80 5.55 -14.10 -4.67
CA VAL A 80 4.73 -13.08 -4.00
C VAL A 80 3.52 -12.69 -4.86
N LEU A 81 3.69 -12.61 -6.18
CA LEU A 81 2.59 -12.33 -7.11
C LEU A 81 1.50 -13.41 -7.04
N HIS A 82 1.88 -14.69 -7.06
CA HIS A 82 0.92 -15.79 -6.96
C HIS A 82 0.18 -15.78 -5.61
N GLU A 83 0.87 -15.55 -4.51
CA GLU A 83 0.23 -15.44 -3.19
C GLU A 83 -0.68 -14.20 -3.10
N SER A 84 -0.36 -13.12 -3.83
CA SER A 84 -1.20 -11.92 -3.89
C SER A 84 -2.61 -12.18 -4.46
N PHE A 85 -2.78 -13.21 -5.30
CA PHE A 85 -4.10 -13.59 -5.81
C PHE A 85 -4.99 -14.17 -4.71
N ARG A 86 -4.42 -14.89 -3.74
CA ARG A 86 -5.18 -15.37 -2.57
C ARG A 86 -5.64 -14.22 -1.68
N VAL A 87 -4.82 -13.16 -1.58
CA VAL A 87 -5.16 -11.93 -0.87
C VAL A 87 -6.32 -11.20 -1.57
N ASP A 88 -6.37 -11.21 -2.90
CA ASP A 88 -7.49 -10.69 -3.69
C ASP A 88 -8.79 -11.49 -3.50
N GLU A 89 -8.72 -12.83 -3.49
CA GLU A 89 -9.85 -13.69 -3.15
C GLU A 89 -10.32 -13.50 -1.70
N GLY A 90 -9.41 -13.14 -0.80
CA GLY A 90 -9.74 -12.65 0.54
C GLY A 90 -10.65 -11.42 0.49
N LEU A 91 -10.30 -10.41 -0.31
CA LEU A 91 -11.12 -9.20 -0.44
C LEU A 91 -12.51 -9.50 -1.01
N LYS A 92 -12.62 -10.35 -2.04
CA LYS A 92 -13.93 -10.77 -2.59
C LYS A 92 -14.84 -11.36 -1.52
N ARG A 93 -14.28 -12.19 -0.62
CA ARG A 93 -15.02 -12.77 0.51
C ARG A 93 -15.41 -11.71 1.54
N ASP A 94 -14.50 -10.81 1.89
CA ASP A 94 -14.73 -9.74 2.87
C ASP A 94 -15.87 -8.78 2.48
N ILE A 95 -16.07 -8.58 1.17
CA ILE A 95 -17.08 -7.66 0.64
C ILE A 95 -18.39 -8.33 0.22
N ILE A 96 -18.56 -9.64 0.47
CA ILE A 96 -19.70 -10.42 -0.05
C ILE A 96 -21.08 -9.82 0.33
N PHE A 97 -21.17 -9.22 1.51
CA PHE A 97 -22.39 -8.58 2.04
C PHE A 97 -22.54 -7.11 1.63
N LEU A 98 -21.59 -6.54 0.90
CA LEU A 98 -21.72 -5.21 0.31
C LEU A 98 -22.42 -5.29 -1.05
N PRO A 99 -23.11 -4.23 -1.49
CA PRO A 99 -23.70 -4.14 -2.84
C PRO A 99 -22.64 -3.90 -3.94
N ILE A 100 -21.42 -4.43 -3.77
CA ILE A 100 -20.27 -4.24 -4.66
C ILE A 100 -19.60 -5.59 -4.91
N ARG A 101 -19.15 -5.82 -6.15
CA ARG A 101 -18.37 -6.98 -6.59
C ARG A 101 -17.13 -6.49 -7.34
N ILE A 102 -16.05 -7.27 -7.28
CA ILE A 102 -14.80 -6.99 -7.98
C ILE A 102 -14.57 -8.09 -9.01
N ASP A 103 -14.30 -7.68 -10.24
CA ASP A 103 -13.85 -8.56 -11.31
C ASP A 103 -12.43 -8.16 -11.72
N TYR A 104 -11.43 -8.83 -11.16
CA TYR A 104 -10.03 -8.44 -11.34
C TYR A 104 -9.59 -8.62 -12.80
N ASP A 105 -9.16 -7.52 -13.42
CA ASP A 105 -8.49 -7.53 -14.71
C ASP A 105 -7.00 -7.81 -14.50
N TYR A 106 -6.64 -9.09 -14.32
CA TYR A 106 -5.28 -9.50 -14.01
C TYR A 106 -4.28 -9.17 -15.12
N ASP A 107 -4.72 -9.13 -16.37
CA ASP A 107 -3.87 -8.76 -17.51
C ASP A 107 -3.32 -7.34 -17.36
N LYS A 108 -4.13 -6.42 -16.83
CA LYS A 108 -3.69 -5.05 -16.53
C LYS A 108 -2.99 -4.91 -15.18
N LEU A 109 -3.38 -5.71 -14.17
CA LEU A 109 -2.84 -5.59 -12.81
C LEU A 109 -1.45 -6.20 -12.68
N ILE A 110 -1.17 -7.34 -13.32
CA ILE A 110 0.08 -8.08 -13.15
C ILE A 110 1.32 -7.23 -13.45
N PRO A 111 1.42 -6.49 -14.57
CA PRO A 111 2.62 -5.71 -14.88
C PRO A 111 2.94 -4.64 -13.81
N LEU A 112 1.92 -3.97 -13.28
CA LEU A 112 2.06 -2.98 -12.24
C LEU A 112 2.45 -3.63 -10.90
N ARG A 113 1.77 -4.73 -10.57
CA ARG A 113 1.98 -5.43 -9.31
C ARG A 113 3.37 -6.02 -9.20
N ARG A 114 3.94 -6.55 -10.29
CA ARG A 114 5.35 -7.03 -10.31
C ARG A 114 6.32 -5.92 -9.91
N LYS A 115 6.20 -4.75 -10.54
CA LYS A 115 7.02 -3.56 -10.19
C LYS A 115 6.81 -3.15 -8.74
N ARG A 116 5.57 -3.16 -8.26
CA ARG A 116 5.25 -2.77 -6.88
C ARG A 116 5.82 -3.76 -5.86
N ILE A 117 5.73 -5.05 -6.13
CA ILE A 117 6.35 -6.12 -5.32
C ILE A 117 7.85 -5.91 -5.22
N GLU A 118 8.53 -5.74 -6.37
CA GLU A 118 9.96 -5.51 -6.43
C GLU A 118 10.37 -4.30 -5.56
N LYS A 119 9.71 -3.15 -5.75
CA LYS A 119 9.98 -1.94 -4.96
C LYS A 119 9.75 -2.14 -3.46
N HIS A 120 8.67 -2.82 -3.07
CA HIS A 120 8.42 -3.12 -1.66
C HIS A 120 9.46 -4.04 -1.05
N ILE A 121 9.85 -5.10 -1.76
CA ILE A 121 10.89 -6.03 -1.28
C ILE A 121 12.22 -5.29 -1.14
N ILE A 122 12.61 -4.47 -2.11
CA ILE A 122 13.84 -3.65 -2.03
C ILE A 122 13.78 -2.70 -0.84
N LEU A 123 12.64 -2.00 -0.64
CA LEU A 123 12.43 -1.10 0.49
C LEU A 123 12.58 -1.85 1.83
N PHE A 124 11.86 -2.95 2.00
CA PHE A 124 11.87 -3.72 3.24
C PHE A 124 13.21 -4.39 3.49
N LYS A 125 13.86 -4.97 2.47
CA LYS A 125 15.21 -5.56 2.58
C LYS A 125 16.19 -4.51 3.09
N ARG A 126 16.23 -3.32 2.47
CA ARG A 126 17.09 -2.22 2.94
C ARG A 126 16.79 -1.78 4.36
N LEU A 127 15.51 -1.69 4.75
CA LEU A 127 15.12 -1.31 6.11
C LEU A 127 15.45 -2.39 7.14
N LEU A 128 15.35 -3.68 6.79
CA LEU A 128 15.71 -4.82 7.62
C LEU A 128 17.24 -5.01 7.71
N SER A 129 18.00 -4.60 6.70
CA SER A 129 19.46 -4.60 6.74
C SER A 129 20.07 -3.41 7.50
N ALA A 130 19.26 -2.44 7.96
CA ALA A 130 19.70 -1.18 8.59
C ALA A 130 20.46 -1.28 9.95
N GLY A 131 20.96 -2.45 10.34
CA GLY A 131 21.65 -2.68 11.61
C GLY A 131 20.82 -2.27 12.84
N ASN A 132 21.45 -1.71 13.87
CA ASN A 132 20.85 -1.35 15.16
C ASN A 132 19.87 -0.14 15.11
N GLY A 133 19.02 0.01 14.09
CA GLY A 133 17.92 0.98 14.12
C GLY A 133 16.96 0.61 15.25
N LYS A 134 16.74 1.54 16.21
CA LYS A 134 15.91 1.26 17.39
C LYS A 134 14.40 1.38 17.13
N ASP A 135 14.03 2.02 16.04
CA ASP A 135 12.67 2.31 15.62
C ASP A 135 12.63 2.46 14.09
N TYR A 136 11.42 2.63 13.53
CA TYR A 136 11.23 2.84 12.09
C TYR A 136 12.09 4.01 11.55
N ASP A 137 12.06 5.15 12.23
CA ASP A 137 12.79 6.35 11.79
C ASP A 137 14.30 6.11 11.77
N GLY A 138 14.83 5.43 12.78
CA GLY A 138 16.23 5.04 12.86
C GLY A 138 16.63 4.05 11.76
N MET A 139 15.74 3.13 11.37
CA MET A 139 15.97 2.26 10.20
C MET A 139 16.01 3.08 8.91
N VAL A 140 15.07 3.99 8.71
CA VAL A 140 15.00 4.83 7.51
C VAL A 140 16.24 5.73 7.38
N ARG A 141 16.64 6.43 8.46
CA ARG A 141 17.81 7.34 8.44
C ARG A 141 19.11 6.62 8.11
N LYS A 142 19.23 5.34 8.47
CA LYS A 142 20.43 4.54 8.19
C LYS A 142 20.45 3.99 6.77
N SER A 143 19.29 3.71 6.19
CA SER A 143 19.18 3.03 4.89
C SER A 143 18.99 3.97 3.71
N PHE A 144 18.57 5.21 3.94
CA PHE A 144 18.20 6.14 2.87
C PHE A 144 18.63 7.57 3.17
N SER A 145 19.01 8.30 2.12
CA SER A 145 18.88 9.76 2.14
C SER A 145 17.41 10.18 2.06
N LYS A 146 17.11 11.41 2.48
CA LYS A 146 15.76 11.99 2.37
C LYS A 146 15.20 11.89 0.95
N LYS A 147 16.02 12.18 -0.07
CA LYS A 147 15.62 12.14 -1.47
C LYS A 147 15.28 10.73 -1.94
N GLU A 148 16.11 9.74 -1.58
CA GLU A 148 15.86 8.33 -1.93
C GLU A 148 14.61 7.79 -1.23
N PHE A 149 14.42 8.12 0.05
CA PHE A 149 13.23 7.70 0.80
C PHE A 149 11.95 8.26 0.17
N ILE A 150 11.94 9.54 -0.21
CA ILE A 150 10.79 10.13 -0.91
C ILE A 150 10.60 9.44 -2.27
N GLY A 151 11.65 9.32 -3.07
CA GLY A 151 11.56 8.75 -4.42
C GLY A 151 10.98 7.33 -4.44
N ILE A 152 11.50 6.43 -3.60
CA ILE A 152 11.00 5.04 -3.56
C ILE A 152 9.54 4.94 -3.06
N ASN A 153 9.14 5.77 -2.10
CA ASN A 153 7.76 5.75 -1.60
C ASN A 153 6.79 6.44 -2.55
N ASP A 154 7.23 7.46 -3.30
CA ASP A 154 6.43 8.09 -4.35
C ASP A 154 6.20 7.10 -5.50
N ASP A 155 7.23 6.39 -5.97
CA ASP A 155 7.10 5.30 -6.96
C ASP A 155 6.07 4.24 -6.51
N ILE A 156 6.12 3.84 -5.24
CA ILE A 156 5.19 2.84 -4.67
C ILE A 156 3.75 3.39 -4.63
N VAL A 157 3.57 4.66 -4.24
CA VAL A 157 2.26 5.31 -4.21
C VAL A 157 1.67 5.42 -5.62
N GLU A 158 2.48 5.77 -6.62
CA GLU A 158 2.05 5.81 -8.03
C GLU A 158 1.54 4.45 -8.49
N LEU A 159 2.35 3.40 -8.32
CA LEU A 159 1.98 2.03 -8.67
C LEU A 159 0.71 1.58 -7.93
N TYR A 160 0.58 1.91 -6.64
CA TYR A 160 -0.61 1.59 -5.87
C TYR A 160 -1.85 2.35 -6.37
N ALA A 161 -1.71 3.62 -6.73
CA ALA A 161 -2.80 4.43 -7.26
C ALA A 161 -3.27 3.90 -8.63
N GLU A 162 -2.34 3.52 -9.51
CA GLU A 162 -2.67 2.91 -10.82
C GLU A 162 -3.39 1.56 -10.65
N GLU A 163 -2.90 0.68 -9.78
CA GLU A 163 -3.61 -0.57 -9.47
C GLU A 163 -4.99 -0.32 -8.86
N ALA A 164 -5.10 0.66 -7.96
CA ALA A 164 -6.37 1.04 -7.35
C ALA A 164 -7.35 1.60 -8.39
N PHE A 165 -6.86 2.35 -9.38
CA PHE A 165 -7.66 2.87 -10.49
C PHE A 165 -8.24 1.73 -11.33
N ILE A 166 -7.41 0.78 -11.75
CA ILE A 166 -7.87 -0.42 -12.49
C ILE A 166 -8.90 -1.20 -11.68
N LEU A 167 -8.63 -1.43 -10.39
CA LEU A 167 -9.55 -2.14 -9.50
C LEU A 167 -10.89 -1.40 -9.36
N ASN A 168 -10.86 -0.07 -9.25
CA ASN A 168 -12.06 0.75 -9.13
C ASN A 168 -12.91 0.73 -10.42
N LEU A 169 -12.28 0.69 -11.60
CA LEU A 169 -12.96 0.50 -12.88
C LEU A 169 -13.62 -0.89 -12.98
N SER A 170 -13.00 -1.89 -12.37
CA SER A 170 -13.51 -3.26 -12.27
C SER A 170 -14.65 -3.45 -11.25
N LEU A 171 -15.10 -2.40 -10.56
CA LEU A 171 -16.19 -2.50 -9.60
C LEU A 171 -17.54 -2.63 -10.30
N LYS A 172 -18.20 -3.75 -10.04
CA LYS A 172 -19.61 -3.97 -10.38
C LYS A 172 -20.45 -3.63 -9.15
N SER A 173 -21.32 -2.65 -9.25
CA SER A 173 -22.21 -2.25 -8.15
C SER A 173 -23.67 -2.51 -8.54
N VAL A 174 -24.47 -3.03 -7.60
CA VAL A 174 -25.92 -3.15 -7.79
C VAL A 174 -26.65 -1.81 -7.60
N ILE A 175 -25.94 -0.81 -7.07
CA ILE A 175 -26.38 0.59 -7.00
C ILE A 175 -25.69 1.34 -8.15
N PRO A 176 -26.39 2.19 -8.93
CA PRO A 176 -25.75 3.01 -9.94
C PRO A 176 -24.70 3.92 -9.29
N VAL A 177 -23.43 3.62 -9.59
CA VAL A 177 -22.27 4.42 -9.22
C VAL A 177 -21.52 4.68 -10.52
N ASN A 178 -21.16 5.94 -10.77
CA ASN A 178 -20.24 6.24 -11.86
C ASN A 178 -18.84 5.78 -11.45
N SER A 179 -18.54 4.50 -11.70
CA SER A 179 -17.28 3.86 -11.32
C SER A 179 -16.07 4.56 -11.94
N GLU A 180 -16.21 5.15 -13.13
CA GLU A 180 -15.17 5.90 -13.82
C GLU A 180 -14.84 7.22 -13.12
N ASP A 181 -15.86 8.02 -12.80
CA ASP A 181 -15.68 9.27 -12.03
C ASP A 181 -15.12 8.97 -10.62
N LEU A 182 -15.59 7.91 -9.97
CA LEU A 182 -15.03 7.46 -8.69
C LEU A 182 -13.57 7.03 -8.82
N ALA A 183 -13.23 6.26 -9.86
CA ALA A 183 -11.87 5.79 -10.11
C ALA A 183 -10.93 6.98 -10.33
N HIS A 184 -11.29 7.94 -11.18
CA HIS A 184 -10.50 9.15 -11.42
C HIS A 184 -10.32 10.00 -10.17
N LYS A 185 -11.41 10.25 -9.42
CA LYS A 185 -11.32 11.01 -8.16
C LYS A 185 -10.41 10.33 -7.14
N MET A 186 -10.55 9.01 -6.99
CA MET A 186 -9.68 8.25 -6.09
C MET A 186 -8.24 8.26 -6.54
N TYR A 187 -7.96 8.09 -7.83
CA TYR A 187 -6.61 8.12 -8.39
C TYR A 187 -5.92 9.45 -8.10
N CYS A 188 -6.52 10.57 -8.52
CA CYS A 188 -5.96 11.90 -8.29
C CYS A 188 -5.77 12.17 -6.79
N SER A 189 -6.76 11.80 -5.97
CA SER A 189 -6.67 11.98 -4.53
C SER A 189 -5.57 11.11 -3.90
N MET A 190 -5.34 9.89 -4.37
CA MET A 190 -4.32 9.00 -3.81
C MET A 190 -2.91 9.51 -4.12
N ILE A 191 -2.67 10.00 -5.33
CA ILE A 191 -1.38 10.60 -5.71
C ILE A 191 -1.09 11.84 -4.86
N ASP A 192 -2.01 12.81 -4.84
CA ASP A 192 -1.81 14.08 -4.13
C ASP A 192 -1.62 13.86 -2.62
N VAL A 193 -2.49 13.04 -2.01
CA VAL A 193 -2.43 12.75 -0.58
C VAL A 193 -1.22 11.89 -0.24
N GLY A 194 -0.92 10.86 -1.04
CA GLY A 194 0.18 9.94 -0.81
C GLY A 194 1.52 10.65 -0.85
N PHE A 195 1.78 11.46 -1.87
CA PHE A 195 3.00 12.26 -1.95
C PHE A 195 3.13 13.27 -0.81
N LYS A 196 2.01 13.89 -0.42
CA LYS A 196 2.01 14.77 0.74
C LYS A 196 2.37 14.02 2.03
N LEU A 197 1.83 12.81 2.25
CA LEU A 197 2.15 11.97 3.40
C LEU A 197 3.61 11.50 3.39
N ASN A 198 4.16 11.17 2.22
CA ASN A 198 5.58 10.82 2.08
C ASN A 198 6.48 12.00 2.44
N ARG A 199 6.15 13.21 1.99
CA ARG A 199 6.89 14.44 2.34
C ARG A 199 6.77 14.80 3.82
N GLU A 200 5.57 14.67 4.40
CA GLU A 200 5.35 14.85 5.84
C GLU A 200 6.18 13.85 6.66
N SER A 201 6.18 12.58 6.25
CA SER A 201 6.98 11.53 6.88
C SER A 201 8.47 11.80 6.75
N ALA A 202 8.94 12.19 5.57
CA ALA A 202 10.34 12.53 5.33
C ALA A 202 10.78 13.74 6.15
N LYS A 203 9.94 14.77 6.27
CA LYS A 203 10.22 15.91 7.15
C LYS A 203 10.38 15.47 8.61
N ARG A 204 9.43 14.68 9.12
CA ARG A 204 9.46 14.15 10.49
C ARG A 204 10.70 13.28 10.75
N ILE A 205 11.09 12.46 9.78
CA ILE A 205 12.24 11.56 9.93
C ILE A 205 13.56 12.32 9.81
N PHE A 206 13.72 13.18 8.80
CA PHE A 206 15.04 13.75 8.48
C PHE A 206 15.28 15.16 9.00
N ASP A 207 14.23 15.96 9.24
CA ASP A 207 14.36 17.38 9.59
C ASP A 207 14.05 17.66 11.06
N ASP A 208 13.17 16.89 11.69
CA ASP A 208 12.91 17.04 13.12
C ASP A 208 14.15 16.54 13.87
N LYS A 209 14.95 17.51 14.35
CA LYS A 209 16.12 17.25 15.19
C LYS A 209 15.68 16.42 16.39
N ILE A 210 16.25 15.23 16.52
CA ILE A 210 16.37 14.59 17.83
C ILE A 210 17.28 15.51 18.64
N SER A 211 16.68 16.40 19.42
CA SER A 211 17.28 17.01 20.60
C SER A 211 17.52 15.95 21.65
#